data_AF-A0AAU9JS29-F1
#
_entry.id   AF-A0AAU9JS29-F1
#
_cell.length_a   1.000
_cell.length_b   1.000
_cell.length_c   1.000
_cell.angle_alpha   90.00
_cell.angle_beta   90.00
_cell.angle_gamma   90.00
#
_symmetry.space_group_name_H-M   'P 1'
#
loop_
_entity.id
_entity.type
_entity.pdbx_description
1 polymer ?
#
loop_
_entity_poly.entity_id
_entity_poly.type
_entity_poly.pdbx_seq_one_letter_code
_entity_poly.pdbx_strand_id
1 'polypeptide(L)'
;MSSLNRSTMLGKEKKNIHLKEPLFWAISGSITFCILFTGILYGCIFSFSCASYFPTISYLATFRSHDRWIVFGITFYSTLIPLLFISVKTKLSAYLTWLTNLIGLAGCFLIIITGVVDEVNGLYFMPLDKAHPFLTLFGYFSFAYWIHSVLKAFESIQLEFSERFWLLKCKKTVMAIHVLFVVTGFQWHFAYTIYSNFLVNEVVEALCEWSLITLALSLPYQISRITNTSISLTWLARK
;
A
#
# COMPACT_ATOMS: atom_id res chain seq x y z
N MET A 1 22.70 -47.43 -35.79
CA MET A 1 21.41 -46.71 -35.70
C MET A 1 21.48 -45.73 -34.55
N SER A 2 21.71 -44.47 -34.89
CA SER A 2 21.76 -43.33 -34.00
C SER A 2 20.34 -42.79 -33.78
N SER A 3 19.85 -42.79 -32.54
CA SER A 3 18.74 -41.92 -32.13
C SER A 3 19.28 -40.88 -31.15
N LEU A 4 19.74 -39.80 -31.77
CA LEU A 4 20.13 -38.53 -31.17
C LEU A 4 19.36 -38.18 -29.88
N ASN A 5 20.13 -37.98 -28.81
CA ASN A 5 19.86 -36.98 -27.78
C ASN A 5 19.43 -35.66 -28.45
N ARG A 6 18.12 -35.38 -28.44
CA ARG A 6 17.53 -34.15 -28.99
C ARG A 6 16.86 -33.32 -27.89
N SER A 7 17.57 -33.12 -26.77
CA SER A 7 17.19 -32.19 -25.70
C SER A 7 18.27 -31.15 -25.36
N THR A 8 19.33 -31.06 -26.18
CA THR A 8 20.23 -29.90 -26.24
C THR A 8 19.79 -28.96 -27.36
N MET A 9 18.65 -28.28 -27.25
CA MET A 9 18.35 -27.07 -28.05
C MET A 9 17.30 -26.20 -27.38
N LEU A 10 17.75 -25.43 -26.40
CA LEU A 10 17.49 -24.01 -26.17
C LEU A 10 18.08 -23.72 -24.80
N GLY A 11 19.38 -23.41 -24.78
CA GLY A 11 20.05 -22.87 -23.60
C GLY A 11 19.39 -21.53 -23.25
N LYS A 12 18.27 -21.60 -22.54
CA LYS A 12 17.63 -20.44 -21.92
C LYS A 12 18.48 -20.10 -20.71
N GLU A 13 19.33 -19.11 -20.88
CA GLU A 13 20.09 -18.52 -19.79
C GLU A 13 19.06 -17.95 -18.78
N LYS A 14 18.93 -18.60 -17.63
CA LYS A 14 18.12 -18.08 -16.53
C LYS A 14 18.90 -16.92 -15.92
N LYS A 15 18.47 -15.69 -16.20
CA LYS A 15 18.96 -14.53 -15.45
C LYS A 15 18.20 -14.48 -14.12
N ASN A 16 18.96 -14.53 -13.03
CA ASN A 16 18.45 -14.40 -11.67
C ASN A 16 18.95 -13.07 -11.10
N ILE A 17 18.03 -12.19 -10.70
CA ILE A 17 18.38 -11.04 -9.87
C ILE A 17 17.93 -11.33 -8.45
N HIS A 18 18.88 -11.27 -7.52
CA HIS A 18 18.62 -11.35 -6.08
C HIS A 18 18.53 -9.94 -5.51
N LEU A 19 17.32 -9.51 -5.18
CA LEU A 19 17.08 -8.25 -4.49
C LEU A 19 16.82 -8.54 -3.02
N LYS A 20 17.51 -7.80 -2.13
CA LYS A 20 17.16 -7.79 -0.71
C LYS A 20 15.75 -7.24 -0.58
N GLU A 21 14.88 -7.95 0.13
CA GLU A 21 13.47 -7.57 0.28
C GLU A 21 13.29 -6.13 0.78
N PRO A 22 14.07 -5.62 1.76
CA PRO A 22 13.97 -4.21 2.15
C PRO A 22 14.27 -3.22 1.03
N LEU A 23 15.22 -3.52 0.15
CA LEU A 23 15.52 -2.64 -0.98
C LEU A 23 14.35 -2.60 -1.96
N PHE A 24 13.72 -3.76 -2.22
CA PHE A 24 12.53 -3.85 -3.06
C PHE A 24 11.37 -2.99 -2.53
N TRP A 25 11.08 -3.07 -1.23
CA TRP A 25 10.02 -2.25 -0.61
C TRP A 25 10.34 -0.76 -0.57
N ALA A 26 11.61 -0.40 -0.35
CA ALA A 26 12.03 1.00 -0.39
C ALA A 26 11.85 1.59 -1.81
N ILE A 27 12.24 0.85 -2.85
CA ILE A 27 12.12 1.28 -4.24
C ILE A 27 10.63 1.37 -4.64
N SER A 28 9.85 0.32 -4.41
CA SER A 28 8.43 0.30 -4.78
C SER A 28 7.60 1.36 -4.05
N GLY A 29 7.87 1.59 -2.75
CA GLY A 29 7.27 2.68 -1.99
C GLY A 29 7.64 4.05 -2.55
N SER A 30 8.91 4.27 -2.90
CA SER A 30 9.38 5.52 -3.50
C SER A 30 8.76 5.77 -4.87
N ILE A 31 8.68 4.74 -5.73
CA ILE A 31 8.02 4.84 -7.03
C ILE A 31 6.55 5.22 -6.87
N THR A 32 5.84 4.56 -5.95
CA THR A 32 4.43 4.84 -5.69
C THR A 32 4.25 6.28 -5.20
N PHE A 33 5.09 6.71 -4.25
CA PHE A 33 5.06 8.09 -3.75
C PHE A 33 5.32 9.11 -4.87
N CYS A 34 6.31 8.86 -5.74
CA CYS A 34 6.58 9.71 -6.90
C CYS A 34 5.41 9.78 -7.88
N ILE A 35 4.73 8.66 -8.15
CA ILE A 35 3.53 8.63 -9.00
C ILE A 35 2.44 9.53 -8.40
N LEU A 36 2.12 9.34 -7.12
CA LEU A 36 1.08 10.13 -6.43
C LEU A 36 1.44 11.61 -6.39
N PHE A 37 2.70 11.94 -6.07
CA PHE A 37 3.17 13.32 -6.01
C PHE A 37 3.20 14.01 -7.39
N THR A 38 3.50 13.25 -8.45
CA THR A 38 3.40 13.76 -9.83
C THR A 38 1.97 14.16 -10.17
N GLY A 39 0.97 13.42 -9.68
CA GLY A 39 -0.44 13.81 -9.79
C GLY A 39 -0.74 15.16 -9.15
N ILE A 40 -0.20 15.43 -7.95
CA ILE A 40 -0.32 16.74 -7.30
C ILE A 40 0.33 17.83 -8.16
N LEU A 41 1.59 17.63 -8.56
CA LEU A 41 2.33 18.63 -9.34
C LEU A 41 1.61 18.95 -10.65
N TYR A 42 1.09 17.93 -11.32
CA TYR A 42 0.30 18.09 -12.52
C TYR A 42 -0.99 18.90 -12.24
N GLY A 43 -1.71 18.60 -11.16
CA GLY A 43 -2.83 19.42 -10.69
C GLY A 43 -2.45 20.87 -10.38
N CYS A 44 -1.31 21.10 -9.73
CA CYS A 44 -0.81 22.43 -9.41
C CYS A 44 -0.40 23.26 -10.63
N ILE A 45 0.14 22.61 -11.67
CA ILE A 45 0.61 23.30 -12.87
C ILE A 45 -0.57 23.67 -13.78
N PHE A 46 -1.55 22.76 -13.90
CA PHE A 46 -2.58 22.86 -14.93
C PHE A 46 -3.98 23.19 -14.41
N SER A 47 -4.25 23.08 -13.11
CA SER A 47 -5.63 23.17 -12.58
C SER A 47 -5.78 24.09 -11.35
N PHE A 48 -4.84 24.13 -10.41
CA PHE A 48 -5.01 24.86 -9.14
C PHE A 48 -3.75 25.61 -8.72
N SER A 49 -3.91 26.77 -8.05
CA SER A 49 -2.78 27.45 -7.40
C SER A 49 -2.43 26.75 -6.09
N CYS A 50 -1.37 25.93 -6.10
CA CYS A 50 -0.91 25.25 -4.87
C CYS A 50 -0.25 26.16 -3.84
N ALA A 51 -0.01 27.43 -4.18
CA ALA A 51 0.32 28.46 -3.20
C ALA A 51 -0.88 28.86 -2.33
N SER A 52 -2.10 28.62 -2.81
CA SER A 52 -3.35 29.00 -2.15
C SER A 52 -4.12 27.80 -1.60
N TYR A 53 -3.91 26.61 -2.16
CA TYR A 53 -4.63 25.39 -1.79
C TYR A 53 -3.75 24.16 -1.99
N PHE A 54 -3.47 23.40 -0.92
CA PHE A 54 -2.77 22.12 -1.03
C PHE A 54 -3.80 20.99 -1.17
N PRO A 55 -3.87 20.31 -2.32
CA PRO A 55 -4.98 19.40 -2.58
C PRO A 55 -4.88 18.09 -1.80
N THR A 56 -6.02 17.67 -1.26
CA THR A 56 -6.21 16.29 -0.75
C THR A 56 -6.21 15.32 -1.93
N ILE A 57 -5.81 14.06 -1.71
CA ILE A 57 -5.99 13.00 -2.71
C ILE A 57 -7.47 12.84 -3.02
N SER A 58 -8.29 12.86 -1.98
CA SER A 58 -9.75 12.81 -2.10
C SER A 58 -10.29 13.91 -3.02
N TYR A 59 -9.73 15.14 -2.97
CA TYR A 59 -10.09 16.22 -3.88
C TYR A 59 -9.55 15.99 -5.30
N LEU A 60 -8.29 15.56 -5.47
CA LEU A 60 -7.73 15.27 -6.79
C LEU A 60 -8.48 14.15 -7.51
N ALA A 61 -8.98 13.15 -6.78
CA ALA A 61 -9.79 12.05 -7.31
C ALA A 61 -11.12 12.55 -7.91
N THR A 62 -11.62 13.73 -7.52
CA THR A 62 -12.82 14.30 -8.16
C THR A 62 -12.60 14.73 -9.61
N PHE A 63 -11.35 14.92 -10.02
CA PHE A 63 -10.99 15.27 -11.38
C PHE A 63 -10.51 14.05 -12.15
N ARG A 64 -11.30 13.62 -13.14
CA ARG A 64 -11.04 12.41 -13.94
C ARG A 64 -9.63 12.29 -14.55
N SER A 65 -8.97 13.40 -14.88
CA SER A 65 -7.59 13.39 -15.41
C SER A 65 -6.53 13.14 -14.33
N HIS A 66 -6.79 13.55 -13.09
CA HIS A 66 -5.88 13.45 -11.95
C HIS A 66 -6.05 12.10 -11.23
N ASP A 67 -7.30 11.62 -11.15
CA ASP A 67 -7.66 10.35 -10.52
C ASP A 67 -6.92 9.13 -11.09
N ARG A 68 -6.70 9.09 -12.41
CA ARG A 68 -5.99 7.97 -13.06
C ARG A 68 -4.58 7.71 -12.50
N TRP A 69 -3.85 8.76 -12.12
CA TRP A 69 -2.51 8.61 -11.53
C TRP A 69 -2.59 8.04 -10.12
N ILE A 70 -3.61 8.45 -9.36
CA ILE A 70 -3.90 7.96 -8.01
C ILE A 70 -4.27 6.48 -8.07
N VAL A 71 -5.26 6.12 -8.89
CA VAL A 71 -5.70 4.74 -9.10
C VAL A 71 -4.54 3.86 -9.58
N PHE A 72 -3.73 4.34 -10.53
CA PHE A 72 -2.57 3.59 -11.02
C PHE A 72 -1.54 3.35 -9.91
N GLY A 73 -1.18 4.36 -9.13
CA GLY A 73 -0.22 4.24 -8.03
C GLY A 73 -0.70 3.29 -6.93
N ILE A 74 -1.95 3.44 -6.51
CA ILE A 74 -2.57 2.58 -5.48
C ILE A 74 -2.65 1.13 -5.98
N THR A 75 -3.08 0.91 -7.23
CA THR A 75 -3.20 -0.43 -7.82
C THR A 75 -1.84 -1.09 -7.95
N PHE A 76 -0.84 -0.36 -8.47
CA PHE A 76 0.54 -0.83 -8.55
C PHE A 76 1.03 -1.32 -7.18
N TYR A 77 0.93 -0.49 -6.15
CA TYR A 77 1.43 -0.86 -4.82
C TYR A 77 0.64 -2.02 -4.22
N SER A 78 -0.69 -2.02 -4.35
CA SER A 78 -1.57 -3.06 -3.83
C SER A 78 -1.30 -4.44 -4.45
N THR A 79 -0.92 -4.49 -5.73
CA THR A 79 -0.54 -5.75 -6.39
C THR A 79 0.76 -6.35 -5.84
N LEU A 80 1.62 -5.54 -5.22
CA LEU A 80 2.87 -6.00 -4.61
C LEU A 80 2.66 -6.51 -3.19
N ILE A 81 1.69 -5.98 -2.43
CA ILE A 81 1.41 -6.35 -1.03
C ILE A 81 1.30 -7.86 -0.78
N PRO A 82 0.69 -8.69 -1.64
CA PRO A 82 0.70 -10.15 -1.47
C PRO A 82 2.10 -10.77 -1.31
N LEU A 83 3.14 -10.19 -1.92
CA LEU A 83 4.52 -10.64 -1.74
C LEU A 83 4.99 -10.46 -0.29
N LEU A 84 4.55 -9.38 0.37
CA LEU A 84 4.83 -9.14 1.79
C LEU A 84 4.21 -10.25 2.65
N PHE A 85 2.97 -10.64 2.32
CA PHE A 85 2.28 -11.66 3.09
C PHE A 85 2.96 -13.01 2.97
N ILE A 86 3.44 -13.35 1.77
CA ILE A 86 4.23 -14.56 1.55
C ILE A 86 5.50 -14.52 2.40
N SER A 87 6.24 -13.40 2.39
CA SER A 87 7.46 -13.21 3.18
C SER A 87 7.22 -13.29 4.70
N VAL A 88 6.14 -12.66 5.18
CA VAL A 88 5.77 -12.73 6.60
C VAL A 88 5.34 -14.16 6.98
N LYS A 89 4.57 -14.82 6.13
CA LYS A 89 4.12 -16.20 6.34
C LYS A 89 5.27 -17.20 6.34
N THR A 90 6.30 -17.01 5.53
CA THR A 90 7.47 -17.92 5.54
C THR A 90 8.22 -17.84 6.87
N LYS A 91 8.33 -16.64 7.47
CA LYS A 91 8.99 -16.47 8.78
C LYS A 91 8.09 -16.86 9.97
N LEU A 92 6.80 -16.59 9.89
CA LEU A 92 5.84 -16.77 11.01
C LEU A 92 4.85 -17.93 10.78
N SER A 93 5.20 -18.91 9.96
CA SER A 93 4.29 -19.99 9.54
C SER A 93 3.66 -20.76 10.71
N ALA A 94 4.43 -20.96 11.79
CA ALA A 94 3.96 -21.64 13.00
C ALA A 94 3.09 -20.77 13.93
N TYR A 95 3.09 -19.46 13.74
CA TYR A 95 2.47 -18.48 14.66
C TYR A 95 1.23 -17.81 14.06
N LEU A 96 1.11 -17.78 12.73
CA LEU A 96 -0.03 -17.19 12.04
C LEU A 96 -1.11 -18.23 11.74
N THR A 97 -2.33 -17.95 12.18
CA THR A 97 -3.48 -18.79 11.85
C THR A 97 -3.85 -18.67 10.37
N TRP A 98 -4.52 -19.69 9.84
CA TRP A 98 -5.08 -19.64 8.48
C TRP A 98 -6.06 -18.47 8.31
N LEU A 99 -6.85 -18.16 9.35
CA LEU A 99 -7.81 -17.07 9.36
C LEU A 99 -7.12 -15.71 9.21
N THR A 100 -6.03 -15.46 9.94
CA THR A 100 -5.25 -14.23 9.80
C THR A 100 -4.78 -14.04 8.37
N ASN A 101 -4.25 -15.10 7.74
CA ASN A 101 -3.79 -15.05 6.35
C ASN A 101 -4.94 -14.78 5.36
N LEU A 102 -6.11 -15.38 5.59
CA LEU A 102 -7.29 -15.17 4.75
C LEU A 102 -7.83 -13.73 4.86
N ILE A 103 -7.87 -13.17 6.07
CA ILE A 103 -8.30 -11.78 6.30
C ILE A 103 -7.34 -10.80 5.61
N GLY A 104 -6.03 -11.03 5.73
CA GLY A 104 -5.04 -10.24 4.99
C GLY A 104 -5.32 -10.29 3.49
N LEU A 105 -5.41 -11.50 2.92
CA LEU A 105 -5.61 -11.70 1.48
C LEU A 105 -6.92 -11.05 1.00
N ALA A 106 -8.00 -11.20 1.76
CA ALA A 106 -9.28 -10.54 1.49
C ALA A 106 -9.11 -9.01 1.48
N GLY A 107 -8.34 -8.45 2.42
CA GLY A 107 -7.96 -7.04 2.43
C GLY A 107 -7.32 -6.58 1.11
N CYS A 108 -6.36 -7.34 0.57
CA CYS A 108 -5.73 -7.00 -0.71
C CYS A 108 -6.75 -6.95 -1.86
N PHE A 109 -7.65 -7.92 -1.94
CA PHE A 109 -8.71 -7.93 -2.95
C PHE A 109 -9.69 -6.77 -2.76
N LEU A 110 -10.05 -6.46 -1.52
CA LEU A 110 -10.94 -5.33 -1.21
C LEU A 110 -10.36 -4.01 -1.68
N ILE A 111 -9.06 -3.74 -1.50
CA ILE A 111 -8.44 -2.50 -2.00
C ILE A 111 -8.55 -2.40 -3.52
N ILE A 112 -8.27 -3.50 -4.24
CA ILE A 112 -8.38 -3.51 -5.70
C ILE A 112 -9.83 -3.27 -6.12
N ILE A 113 -10.79 -3.94 -5.46
CA ILE A 113 -12.22 -3.78 -5.74
C ILE A 113 -12.66 -2.34 -5.45
N THR A 114 -12.21 -1.73 -4.36
CA THR A 114 -12.51 -0.32 -4.03
C THR A 114 -12.06 0.59 -5.16
N GLY A 115 -10.83 0.44 -5.68
CA GLY A 115 -10.34 1.24 -6.80
C GLY A 115 -11.13 1.03 -8.10
N VAL A 116 -11.59 -0.20 -8.36
CA VAL A 116 -12.47 -0.48 -9.52
C VAL A 116 -13.85 0.14 -9.35
N VAL A 117 -14.43 0.05 -8.16
CA VAL A 117 -15.74 0.66 -7.85
C VAL A 117 -15.67 2.17 -8.01
N ASP A 118 -14.58 2.80 -7.56
CA ASP A 118 -14.35 4.23 -7.66
C ASP A 118 -14.29 4.69 -9.14
N GLU A 119 -13.47 4.04 -9.97
CA GLU A 119 -13.40 4.36 -11.40
C GLU A 119 -14.75 4.13 -12.10
N VAL A 120 -15.48 3.04 -11.78
CA VAL A 120 -16.79 2.77 -12.39
C VAL A 120 -17.81 3.84 -12.02
N ASN A 121 -17.84 4.30 -10.76
CA ASN A 121 -18.71 5.39 -10.32
C ASN A 121 -18.34 6.72 -10.99
N GLY A 122 -17.06 6.97 -11.26
CA GLY A 122 -16.61 8.13 -12.03
C GLY A 122 -17.03 8.12 -13.51
N LEU A 123 -17.35 6.94 -14.07
CA LEU A 123 -17.78 6.78 -15.46
C LEU A 123 -19.30 6.69 -15.64
N TYR A 124 -19.98 6.08 -14.68
CA TYR A 124 -21.40 5.79 -14.74
C TYR A 124 -22.06 6.13 -13.40
N PHE A 125 -23.24 6.75 -13.44
CA PHE A 125 -24.03 7.01 -12.23
C PHE A 125 -24.62 5.68 -11.70
N MET A 126 -23.80 4.91 -10.98
CA MET A 126 -24.18 3.61 -10.42
C MET A 126 -24.50 3.74 -8.92
N PRO A 127 -25.45 2.94 -8.38
CA PRO A 127 -25.78 2.95 -6.95
C PRO A 127 -24.69 2.34 -6.04
N LEU A 128 -23.47 2.12 -6.56
CA LEU A 128 -22.34 1.58 -5.82
C LEU A 128 -21.65 2.64 -4.94
N ASP A 129 -22.01 3.92 -5.04
CA ASP A 129 -21.51 4.99 -4.15
C ASP A 129 -21.71 4.68 -2.67
N LYS A 130 -22.79 3.96 -2.30
CA LYS A 130 -23.04 3.53 -0.92
C LYS A 130 -22.13 2.38 -0.48
N ALA A 131 -21.61 1.59 -1.42
CA ALA A 131 -20.72 0.48 -1.15
C ALA A 131 -19.27 0.95 -0.95
N HIS A 132 -18.85 2.02 -1.62
CA HIS A 132 -17.49 2.57 -1.51
C HIS A 132 -17.01 2.80 -0.06
N PRO A 133 -17.73 3.57 0.80
CA PRO A 133 -17.28 3.79 2.18
C PRO A 133 -17.26 2.50 3.01
N PHE A 134 -18.20 1.58 2.76
CA PHE A 134 -18.22 0.28 3.43
C PHE A 134 -17.01 -0.58 3.05
N LEU A 135 -16.68 -0.66 1.76
CA LEU A 135 -15.51 -1.39 1.25
C LEU A 135 -14.20 -0.82 1.80
N THR A 136 -14.07 0.51 1.83
CA THR A 136 -12.89 1.20 2.38
C THR A 136 -12.71 0.93 3.87
N LEU A 137 -13.77 1.05 4.68
CA LEU A 137 -13.71 0.75 6.10
C LEU A 137 -13.39 -0.73 6.36
N PHE A 138 -14.07 -1.63 5.65
CA PHE A 138 -13.86 -3.07 5.82
C PHE A 138 -12.45 -3.49 5.39
N GLY A 139 -11.93 -2.92 4.31
CA GLY A 139 -10.53 -3.08 3.88
C GLY A 139 -9.56 -2.60 4.94
N TYR A 140 -9.75 -1.39 5.47
CA TYR A 140 -8.93 -0.84 6.56
C TYR A 140 -8.90 -1.75 7.79
N PHE A 141 -10.07 -2.16 8.29
CA PHE A 141 -10.14 -3.03 9.47
C PHE A 141 -9.53 -4.41 9.22
N SER A 142 -9.64 -4.94 8.00
CA SER A 142 -8.98 -6.19 7.62
C SER A 142 -7.45 -6.07 7.70
N PHE A 143 -6.88 -4.99 7.15
CA PHE A 143 -5.44 -4.73 7.24
C PHE A 143 -4.99 -4.42 8.66
N ALA A 144 -5.78 -3.66 9.43
CA ALA A 144 -5.51 -3.37 10.84
C ALA A 144 -5.43 -4.68 11.65
N TYR A 145 -6.42 -5.56 11.50
CA TYR A 145 -6.42 -6.86 12.17
C TYR A 145 -5.21 -7.70 11.75
N TRP A 146 -4.92 -7.75 10.46
CA TRP A 146 -3.78 -8.50 9.94
C TRP A 146 -2.46 -8.00 10.52
N ILE A 147 -2.20 -6.68 10.47
CA ILE A 147 -0.93 -6.13 10.95
C ILE A 147 -0.77 -6.31 12.46
N HIS A 148 -1.83 -6.13 13.25
CA HIS A 148 -1.77 -6.38 14.70
C HIS A 148 -1.46 -7.84 15.00
N SER A 149 -2.08 -8.77 14.28
CA SER A 149 -1.80 -10.20 14.42
C SER A 149 -0.33 -10.54 14.09
N VAL A 150 0.20 -9.94 13.01
CA VAL A 150 1.59 -10.11 12.59
C VAL A 150 2.57 -9.54 13.61
N LEU A 151 2.34 -8.32 14.11
CA LEU A 151 3.20 -7.70 15.12
C LEU A 151 3.20 -8.50 16.42
N LYS A 152 2.04 -9.01 16.85
CA LYS A 152 1.93 -9.90 18.02
C LYS A 152 2.67 -11.22 17.80
N ALA A 153 2.57 -11.82 16.61
CA ALA A 153 3.32 -13.03 16.27
C ALA A 153 4.84 -12.79 16.26
N PHE A 154 5.32 -11.62 15.82
CA PHE A 154 6.73 -11.26 15.93
C PHE A 154 7.22 -11.14 17.38
N GLU A 155 6.37 -10.78 18.33
CA GLU A 155 6.74 -10.76 19.76
C GLU A 155 6.91 -12.17 20.34
N SER A 156 6.22 -13.16 19.76
CA SER A 156 6.29 -14.54 20.24
C SER A 156 7.53 -15.32 19.78
N ILE A 157 8.39 -14.70 18.95
CA ILE A 157 9.63 -15.32 18.47
C ILE A 157 10.87 -14.62 19.02
N GLN A 158 11.97 -15.36 19.10
CA GLN A 158 13.25 -14.80 19.49
C GLN A 158 13.84 -13.97 18.35
N LEU A 159 13.69 -12.66 18.43
CA LEU A 159 14.24 -11.70 17.47
C LEU A 159 15.64 -11.23 17.86
N GLU A 160 16.47 -10.97 16.85
CA GLU A 160 17.76 -10.28 16.99
C GLU A 160 17.56 -8.81 17.42
N PHE A 161 18.62 -8.18 17.95
CA PHE A 161 18.55 -6.77 18.40
C PHE A 161 18.12 -5.81 17.27
N SER A 162 18.65 -6.01 16.07
CA SER A 162 18.31 -5.21 14.89
C SER A 162 16.82 -5.35 14.52
N GLU A 163 16.29 -6.58 14.54
CA GLU A 163 14.88 -6.88 14.25
C GLU A 163 13.93 -6.31 15.31
N ARG A 164 14.32 -6.36 16.60
CA ARG A 164 13.54 -5.75 17.70
C ARG A 164 13.40 -4.25 17.55
N PHE A 165 14.46 -3.56 17.15
CA PHE A 165 14.41 -2.13 16.86
C PHE A 165 13.38 -1.82 15.77
N TRP A 166 13.39 -2.60 14.68
CA TRP A 166 12.40 -2.44 13.60
C TRP A 166 10.98 -2.80 14.04
N LEU A 167 10.79 -3.82 14.88
CA LEU A 167 9.49 -4.15 15.45
C LEU A 167 8.91 -2.99 16.27
N LEU A 168 9.72 -2.35 17.12
CA LEU A 168 9.29 -1.17 17.88
C LEU A 168 8.93 0.00 16.96
N LYS A 169 9.71 0.21 15.89
CA LYS A 169 9.41 1.23 14.89
C LYS A 169 8.10 0.93 14.14
N CYS A 170 7.87 -0.31 13.72
CA CYS A 170 6.62 -0.75 13.10
C CYS A 170 5.41 -0.48 14.01
N LYS A 171 5.49 -0.83 15.30
CA LYS A 171 4.40 -0.57 16.26
C LYS A 171 4.06 0.92 16.37
N LYS A 172 5.08 1.77 16.49
CA LYS A 172 4.88 3.24 16.53
C LYS A 172 4.26 3.75 15.23
N THR A 173 4.72 3.25 14.08
CA THR A 173 4.17 3.60 12.77
C THR A 173 2.70 3.18 12.65
N VAL A 174 2.34 1.95 13.05
CA VAL A 174 0.95 1.46 13.02
C VAL A 174 0.06 2.28 13.96
N MET A 175 0.53 2.61 15.16
CA MET A 175 -0.19 3.51 16.07
C MET A 175 -0.42 4.89 15.44
N ALA A 176 0.60 5.47 14.81
CA ALA A 176 0.48 6.75 14.12
C ALA A 176 -0.51 6.67 12.94
N ILE A 177 -0.51 5.58 12.17
CA ILE A 177 -1.50 5.33 11.12
C ILE A 177 -2.93 5.29 11.68
N HIS A 178 -3.16 4.62 12.82
CA HIS A 178 -4.48 4.58 13.45
C HIS A 178 -4.94 5.97 13.91
N VAL A 179 -4.05 6.73 14.57
CA VAL A 179 -4.36 8.09 15.01
C VAL A 179 -4.67 8.98 13.80
N LEU A 180 -3.83 8.96 12.77
CA LEU A 180 -4.04 9.76 11.56
C LEU A 180 -5.32 9.35 10.83
N PHE A 181 -5.65 8.06 10.75
CA PHE A 181 -6.90 7.60 10.15
C PHE A 181 -8.13 8.19 10.87
N VAL A 182 -8.13 8.18 12.20
CA VAL A 182 -9.21 8.79 13.01
C VAL A 182 -9.25 10.31 12.80
N VAL A 183 -8.08 10.98 12.79
CA VAL A 183 -7.99 12.42 12.57
C VAL A 183 -8.47 12.79 11.16
N THR A 184 -8.09 12.05 10.12
CA THR A 184 -8.58 12.27 8.75
C THR A 184 -10.09 12.10 8.68
N GLY A 185 -10.66 11.06 9.31
CA GLY A 185 -12.11 10.90 9.37
C GLY A 185 -12.83 12.04 10.09
N PHE A 186 -12.21 12.60 11.14
CA PHE A 186 -12.71 13.81 11.80
C PHE A 186 -12.61 15.04 10.88
N GLN A 187 -11.49 15.23 10.17
CA GLN A 187 -11.32 16.34 9.23
C GLN A 187 -12.35 16.27 8.09
N TRP A 188 -12.58 15.08 7.50
CA TRP A 188 -13.62 14.89 6.48
C TRP A 188 -15.00 15.39 6.90
N HIS A 189 -15.35 15.23 8.18
CA HIS A 189 -16.66 15.65 8.67
C HIS A 189 -16.76 17.16 8.94
N PHE A 190 -15.65 17.80 9.35
CA PHE A 190 -15.70 19.17 9.90
C PHE A 190 -14.95 20.24 9.08
N ALA A 191 -13.98 19.87 8.23
CA ALA A 191 -13.08 20.81 7.55
C ALA A 191 -13.80 21.81 6.64
N TYR A 192 -14.89 21.39 6.00
CA TYR A 192 -15.71 22.19 5.07
C TYR A 192 -16.99 22.75 5.70
N THR A 193 -17.10 22.73 7.04
CA THR A 193 -18.30 23.17 7.76
C THR A 193 -18.10 24.54 8.41
N ILE A 194 -19.16 25.08 9.01
CA ILE A 194 -19.09 26.29 9.85
C ILE A 194 -18.14 26.16 11.05
N TYR A 195 -17.71 24.93 11.40
CA TYR A 195 -16.76 24.65 12.47
C TYR A 195 -15.30 24.72 12.00
N SER A 196 -15.05 25.05 10.72
CA SER A 196 -13.72 25.21 10.16
C SER A 196 -12.91 26.26 10.95
N ASN A 197 -11.70 25.90 11.33
CA ASN A 197 -10.80 26.72 12.14
C ASN A 197 -9.33 26.36 11.86
N PHE A 198 -8.39 26.96 12.59
CA PHE A 198 -6.96 26.75 12.35
C PHE A 198 -6.48 25.29 12.53
N LEU A 199 -7.18 24.47 13.32
CA LEU A 199 -6.90 23.04 13.52
C LEU A 199 -7.74 22.12 12.61
N VAL A 200 -8.82 22.65 12.04
CA VAL A 200 -9.82 21.88 11.30
C VAL A 200 -10.13 22.61 10.01
N ASN A 201 -9.37 22.31 8.96
CA ASN A 201 -9.49 22.95 7.66
C ASN A 201 -8.89 22.05 6.57
N GLU A 202 -9.10 22.44 5.32
CA GLU A 202 -8.71 21.72 4.11
C GLU A 202 -7.20 21.45 4.04
N VAL A 203 -6.36 22.37 4.53
CA VAL A 203 -4.90 22.20 4.54
C VAL A 203 -4.50 21.15 5.57
N VAL A 204 -5.09 21.19 6.76
CA VAL A 204 -4.83 20.19 7.81
C VAL A 204 -5.31 18.81 7.38
N GLU A 205 -6.47 18.73 6.72
CA GLU A 205 -6.97 17.51 6.10
C GLU A 205 -5.95 16.92 5.12
N ALA A 206 -5.48 17.73 4.17
CA ALA A 206 -4.48 17.30 3.18
C ALA A 206 -3.19 16.81 3.85
N LEU A 207 -2.67 17.56 4.83
CA LEU A 207 -1.47 17.14 5.57
C LEU A 207 -1.68 15.80 6.30
N CYS A 208 -2.86 15.57 6.89
CA CYS A 208 -3.17 14.31 7.56
C CYS A 208 -3.22 13.14 6.56
N GLU A 209 -3.89 13.33 5.43
CA GLU A 209 -4.00 12.32 4.38
C GLU A 209 -2.64 11.96 3.76
N TRP A 210 -1.83 12.96 3.39
CA TRP A 210 -0.49 12.73 2.85
C TRP A 210 0.44 12.06 3.87
N SER A 211 0.36 12.45 5.14
CA SER A 211 1.12 11.80 6.21
C SER A 211 0.71 10.33 6.38
N LEU A 212 -0.60 10.04 6.34
CA LEU A 212 -1.14 8.70 6.42
C LEU A 212 -0.60 7.81 5.28
N ILE A 213 -0.58 8.35 4.06
CA ILE A 213 -0.08 7.65 2.87
C ILE A 213 1.42 7.39 2.96
N THR A 214 2.22 8.39 3.33
CA THR A 214 3.67 8.23 3.49
C THR A 214 3.99 7.14 4.51
N LEU A 215 3.29 7.13 5.65
CA LEU A 215 3.49 6.09 6.66
C LEU A 215 3.06 4.71 6.14
N ALA A 216 1.92 4.61 5.45
CA ALA A 216 1.43 3.37 4.87
C ALA A 216 2.41 2.79 3.83
N LEU A 217 2.95 3.60 2.93
CA LEU A 217 3.95 3.19 1.94
C LEU A 217 5.29 2.79 2.57
N SER A 218 5.62 3.34 3.74
CA SER A 218 6.84 2.96 4.47
C SER A 218 6.70 1.65 5.23
N LEU A 219 5.48 1.21 5.54
CA LEU A 219 5.23 0.10 6.48
C LEU A 219 5.75 -1.25 5.97
N PRO A 220 5.54 -1.65 4.70
CA PRO A 220 6.13 -2.88 4.14
C PRO A 220 7.65 -2.90 4.21
N TYR A 221 8.30 -1.75 4.00
CA TYR A 221 9.75 -1.63 4.20
C TYR A 221 10.14 -1.94 5.66
N GLN A 222 9.46 -1.35 6.63
CA GLN A 222 9.77 -1.60 8.04
C GLN A 222 9.55 -3.07 8.43
N ILE A 223 8.47 -3.70 7.96
CA ILE A 223 8.18 -5.12 8.17
C ILE A 223 9.25 -6.01 7.52
N SER A 224 9.68 -5.67 6.30
CA SER A 224 10.68 -6.46 5.59
C SER A 224 12.06 -6.46 6.26
N ARG A 225 12.37 -5.41 7.05
CA ARG A 225 13.59 -5.36 7.88
C ARG A 225 13.54 -6.34 9.05
N ILE A 226 12.34 -6.78 9.45
CA ILE A 226 12.13 -7.81 10.47
C ILE A 226 12.14 -9.18 9.81
N THR A 227 11.54 -9.37 8.63
CA THR A 227 11.54 -10.67 7.95
C THR A 227 12.93 -11.05 7.42
N ASN A 228 13.66 -10.06 6.89
CA ASN A 228 15.00 -10.19 6.34
C ASN A 228 15.12 -11.29 5.26
N THR A 229 14.10 -11.44 4.41
CA THR A 229 14.11 -12.41 3.32
C THR A 229 14.76 -11.81 2.06
N SER A 230 15.02 -12.65 1.06
CA SER A 230 15.46 -12.21 -0.27
C SER A 230 14.42 -12.56 -1.32
N ILE A 231 14.22 -11.65 -2.28
CA ILE A 231 13.34 -11.86 -3.43
C ILE A 231 14.22 -12.22 -4.62
N SER A 232 14.00 -13.40 -5.20
CA SER A 232 14.64 -13.82 -6.45
C SER A 232 13.67 -13.66 -7.61
N LEU A 233 14.00 -12.78 -8.55
CA LEU A 233 13.28 -12.68 -9.82
C LEU A 233 13.99 -13.56 -10.85
N THR A 234 13.27 -14.57 -11.34
CA THR A 234 13.74 -15.47 -12.39
C THR A 234 12.87 -15.30 -13.60
N TRP A 235 13.46 -14.90 -14.73
CA TRP A 235 12.76 -14.90 -16.01
C TRP A 235 13.52 -15.74 -17.03
N LEU A 236 12.75 -16.31 -17.96
CA LEU A 236 13.29 -17.03 -19.10
C LEU A 236 13.63 -16.02 -20.18
N ALA A 237 14.92 -15.73 -20.37
CA ALA A 237 15.35 -14.96 -21.53
C ALA A 237 14.99 -15.76 -22.81
N ARG A 238 14.10 -15.21 -23.63
CA ARG A 238 14.00 -15.61 -25.04
C ARG A 238 15.15 -14.92 -25.78
N LYS A 239 16.00 -15.72 -26.44
CA LYS A 239 16.91 -15.20 -27.46
C LYS A 239 16.11 -14.72 -28.65
#